data_AF-A0A965JFF4-F1
#
_entry.id   AF-A0A965JFF4-F1
#
_cell.length_a   1.000
_cell.length_b   1.000
_cell.length_c   1.000
_cell.angle_alpha   90.00
_cell.angle_beta   90.00
_cell.angle_gamma   90.00
#
_symmetry.space_group_name_H-M   'P 1'
#
loop_
_entity.id
_entity.type
_entity.pdbx_description
1 polymer ?
#
loop_
_entity_poly.entity_id
_entity_poly.type
_entity_poly.pdbx_seq_one_letter_code
_entity_poly.pdbx_strand_id
1 'polypeptide(L)'
;MFNPIPFSVRMRAAGFVFDKHVRSMNVYDKWVPKGTTVADRKAKAAKVDQTIDILARFVSKWSLSRRSRHRESRWSHRGPNWGDLMWEAEQAETNKLVTMDEHTYSALRRAQIAEYKAVGRDILPLIRSWSHINSLRDEFARKTTLNAVQLAQVWAEVAPKVHNKQRPAQVRRNRFAMDSDSE
;
A
#
# COMPACT_ATOMS: atom_id res chain seq x y z
N MET A 1 75.11 -0.61 -18.46
CA MET A 1 73.94 -0.03 -19.16
C MET A 1 72.68 -0.59 -18.53
N PHE A 2 71.94 0.20 -17.75
CA PHE A 2 70.62 -0.22 -17.25
C PHE A 2 69.64 -0.05 -18.40
N ASN A 3 69.19 -1.14 -19.02
CA ASN A 3 68.06 -1.08 -19.94
C ASN A 3 66.80 -0.77 -19.12
N PRO A 4 66.16 0.40 -19.30
CA PRO A 4 64.94 0.71 -18.58
C PRO A 4 63.87 -0.31 -18.97
N ILE A 5 63.34 -1.03 -17.98
CA ILE A 5 62.26 -2.00 -18.19
C ILE A 5 61.06 -1.26 -18.81
N PRO A 6 60.48 -1.76 -19.92
CA PRO A 6 59.36 -1.11 -20.58
C PRO A 6 58.18 -0.89 -19.64
N PHE A 7 57.52 0.27 -19.75
CA PHE A 7 56.38 0.65 -18.91
C PHE A 7 55.29 -0.45 -18.87
N SER A 8 54.98 -1.04 -20.03
CA SER A 8 53.99 -2.12 -20.16
C SER A 8 54.33 -3.36 -19.33
N VAL A 9 55.61 -3.71 -19.24
CA VAL A 9 56.09 -4.85 -18.45
C VAL A 9 55.96 -4.55 -16.96
N ARG A 10 56.32 -3.33 -16.54
CA ARG A 10 56.17 -2.88 -15.14
C ARG A 10 54.70 -2.88 -14.70
N MET A 11 53.80 -2.38 -15.54
CA MET A 11 52.37 -2.33 -15.22
C MET A 11 51.74 -3.73 -15.13
N ARG A 12 52.12 -4.66 -16.03
CA ARG A 12 51.66 -6.05 -15.94
C ARG A 12 52.20 -6.75 -14.68
N ALA A 13 53.46 -6.55 -14.34
CA ALA A 13 54.04 -7.08 -13.10
C ALA A 13 53.35 -6.53 -11.85
N ALA A 14 52.90 -5.27 -11.88
CA ALA A 14 52.12 -4.63 -10.83
C ALA A 14 50.62 -5.02 -10.82
N GLY A 15 50.18 -5.93 -11.70
CA GLY A 15 48.79 -6.43 -11.72
C GLY A 15 47.79 -5.59 -12.53
N PHE A 16 48.26 -4.68 -13.37
CA PHE A 16 47.42 -3.87 -14.25
C PHE A 16 47.26 -4.54 -15.63
N VAL A 17 46.09 -4.34 -16.23
CA VAL A 17 45.73 -4.79 -17.58
C VAL A 17 45.42 -3.58 -18.43
N PHE A 18 45.90 -3.58 -19.67
CA PHE A 18 45.57 -2.54 -20.64
C PHE A 18 44.15 -2.75 -21.16
N ASP A 19 43.25 -1.80 -20.91
CA ASP A 19 41.88 -1.81 -21.40
C ASP A 19 41.69 -0.74 -22.49
N LYS A 20 41.54 -1.21 -23.73
CA LYS A 20 41.34 -0.34 -24.91
C LYS A 20 40.01 0.41 -24.90
N HIS A 21 39.05 -0.02 -24.09
CA HIS A 21 37.69 0.52 -24.06
C HIS A 21 37.51 1.65 -23.05
N VAL A 22 38.54 1.96 -22.25
CA VAL A 22 38.55 3.11 -21.37
C VAL A 22 38.68 4.37 -22.22
N ARG A 23 37.68 5.27 -22.13
CA ARG A 23 37.72 6.59 -22.77
C ARG A 23 38.64 7.52 -21.98
N SER A 24 39.95 7.39 -22.21
CA SER A 24 40.96 8.36 -21.79
C SER A 24 41.74 8.88 -22.99
N MET A 25 42.11 10.16 -22.96
CA MET A 25 43.02 10.75 -23.95
C MET A 25 44.44 10.18 -23.82
N ASN A 26 44.88 9.90 -22.59
CA ASN A 26 46.21 9.37 -22.32
C ASN A 26 46.25 7.83 -22.37
N VAL A 27 47.26 7.28 -23.03
CA VAL A 27 47.52 5.83 -23.12
C VAL A 27 47.86 5.23 -21.75
N TYR A 28 48.45 6.01 -20.84
CA TYR A 28 48.81 5.59 -19.49
C TYR A 28 47.57 5.32 -18.62
N ASP A 29 46.51 6.11 -18.78
CA ASP A 29 45.25 5.96 -18.02
C ASP A 29 44.40 4.75 -18.45
N LYS A 30 44.80 4.07 -19.55
CA LYS A 30 44.16 2.84 -20.03
C LYS A 30 44.63 1.59 -19.27
N TRP A 31 45.63 1.73 -18.41
CA TRP A 31 46.10 0.65 -17.55
C TRP A 31 45.28 0.61 -16.27
N VAL A 32 44.43 -0.40 -16.15
CA VAL A 32 43.42 -0.53 -15.10
C VAL A 32 43.73 -1.78 -14.26
N PRO A 33 43.47 -1.77 -12.94
CA PRO A 33 43.64 -2.96 -12.11
C PRO A 33 42.84 -4.15 -12.66
N LYS A 34 43.44 -5.34 -12.65
CA LYS A 34 42.76 -6.57 -13.07
C LYS A 34 41.44 -6.76 -12.29
N GLY A 35 40.34 -7.06 -12.98
CA GLY A 35 39.02 -7.22 -12.37
C GLY A 35 38.16 -5.94 -12.33
N THR A 36 38.69 -4.82 -12.82
CA THR A 36 37.97 -3.53 -12.93
C THR A 36 37.85 -3.02 -14.36
N THR A 37 38.18 -3.85 -15.35
CA THR A 37 38.03 -3.54 -16.79
C THR A 37 36.56 -3.27 -17.14
N VAL A 38 36.33 -2.59 -18.26
CA VAL A 38 34.97 -2.34 -18.77
C VAL A 38 34.24 -3.66 -19.04
N ALA A 39 34.95 -4.69 -19.51
CA ALA A 39 34.40 -6.03 -19.70
C ALA A 39 33.99 -6.67 -18.37
N ASP A 40 34.83 -6.58 -17.33
CA ASP A 40 34.53 -7.12 -16.00
C ASP A 40 33.32 -6.41 -15.37
N ARG A 41 33.22 -5.08 -15.53
CA ARG A 41 32.08 -4.30 -15.06
C ARG A 41 30.77 -4.71 -15.74
N LYS A 42 30.81 -4.90 -17.07
CA LYS A 42 29.65 -5.41 -17.83
C LYS A 42 29.25 -6.82 -17.41
N ALA A 43 30.22 -7.71 -17.20
CA ALA A 43 29.95 -9.06 -16.73
C ALA A 43 29.34 -9.08 -15.31
N LYS A 44 29.80 -8.20 -14.42
CA LYS A 44 29.18 -8.01 -13.09
C LYS A 44 27.75 -7.47 -13.20
N ALA A 45 27.50 -6.47 -14.04
CA ALA A 45 26.17 -5.95 -14.29
C ALA A 45 25.22 -7.04 -14.82
N ALA A 46 25.65 -7.84 -15.80
CA ALA A 46 24.87 -8.94 -16.35
C ALA A 46 24.52 -10.01 -15.29
N LYS A 47 25.42 -10.30 -14.35
CA LYS A 47 25.12 -11.19 -13.21
C LYS A 47 24.06 -10.60 -12.29
N VAL A 48 24.12 -9.30 -12.02
CA VAL A 48 23.13 -8.59 -11.20
C VAL A 48 21.75 -8.65 -11.89
N ASP A 49 21.69 -8.35 -13.19
CA ASP A 49 20.47 -8.42 -13.97
C ASP A 49 19.88 -9.85 -13.96
N GLN A 50 20.73 -10.87 -14.11
CA GLN A 50 20.29 -12.27 -14.03
C GLN A 50 19.70 -12.61 -12.65
N THR A 51 20.30 -12.15 -11.56
CA THR A 51 19.73 -12.35 -10.21
C THR A 51 18.40 -11.64 -10.02
N ILE A 52 18.27 -10.40 -10.52
CA ILE A 52 17.01 -9.65 -10.48
C ILE A 52 15.93 -10.40 -11.25
N ASP A 53 16.26 -10.92 -12.43
CA ASP A 53 15.32 -11.65 -13.29
C ASP A 53 14.86 -12.96 -12.63
N ILE A 54 15.76 -13.70 -11.97
CA ILE A 54 15.42 -14.89 -11.19
C ILE A 54 14.48 -14.54 -10.03
N LEU A 55 14.76 -13.48 -9.29
CA LEU A 55 13.91 -13.01 -8.18
C LEU A 55 12.53 -12.56 -8.68
N ALA A 56 12.48 -11.84 -9.80
CA ALA A 56 11.22 -11.41 -10.42
C ALA A 56 10.36 -12.60 -10.86
N ARG A 57 10.97 -13.64 -11.46
CA ARG A 57 10.30 -14.89 -11.81
C ARG A 57 9.81 -15.63 -10.57
N PHE A 58 10.61 -15.68 -9.51
CA PHE A 58 10.21 -16.28 -8.24
C PHE A 58 9.00 -15.57 -7.63
N VAL A 59 9.03 -14.24 -7.52
CA VAL A 59 7.91 -13.43 -7.00
C VAL A 59 6.66 -13.60 -7.87
N SER A 60 6.83 -13.63 -9.19
CA SER A 60 5.72 -13.87 -10.13
C SER A 60 5.11 -15.25 -9.91
N LYS A 61 5.93 -16.31 -9.84
CA LYS A 61 5.46 -17.68 -9.58
C LYS A 61 4.82 -17.82 -8.20
N TRP A 62 5.38 -17.17 -7.18
CA TRP A 62 4.83 -17.15 -5.83
C TRP A 62 3.48 -16.45 -5.77
N SER A 63 3.36 -15.28 -6.39
CA SER A 63 2.09 -14.53 -6.45
C SER A 63 1.00 -15.29 -7.23
N LEU A 64 1.37 -15.96 -8.33
CA LEU A 64 0.48 -16.84 -9.08
C LEU A 64 0.03 -18.06 -8.26
N SER A 65 0.95 -18.72 -7.55
CA SER A 65 0.62 -19.85 -6.66
C SER A 65 -0.26 -19.40 -5.47
N ARG A 66 -0.02 -18.19 -4.94
CA ARG A 66 -0.87 -17.63 -3.88
C ARG A 66 -2.29 -17.33 -4.40
N ARG A 67 -2.41 -16.79 -5.63
CA ARG A 67 -3.71 -16.57 -6.29
C ARG A 67 -4.40 -17.88 -6.67
N SER A 68 -3.66 -18.93 -7.05
CA SER A 68 -4.25 -20.24 -7.38
C SER A 68 -4.81 -20.94 -6.14
N ARG A 69 -4.10 -20.90 -5.00
CA ARG A 69 -4.64 -21.39 -3.72
C ARG A 69 -5.92 -20.66 -3.31
N HIS A 70 -5.99 -19.35 -3.58
CA HIS A 70 -7.19 -18.55 -3.34
C HIS A 70 -8.34 -18.81 -4.33
N ARG A 71 -8.05 -19.45 -5.48
CA ARG A 71 -9.05 -19.91 -6.45
C ARG A 71 -9.49 -21.35 -6.21
N GLU A 72 -8.61 -22.21 -5.72
CA GLU A 72 -8.95 -23.58 -5.30
C GLU A 72 -9.82 -23.57 -4.04
N SER A 73 -9.65 -22.57 -3.15
CA SER A 73 -10.56 -22.36 -2.02
C SER A 73 -12.00 -22.02 -2.46
N ARG A 74 -12.23 -21.57 -3.70
CA ARG A 74 -13.60 -21.34 -4.20
C ARG A 74 -14.42 -22.63 -4.36
N TRP A 75 -13.76 -23.78 -4.50
CA TRP A 75 -14.44 -25.08 -4.65
C TRP A 75 -14.60 -25.82 -3.32
N SER A 76 -13.90 -25.40 -2.26
CA SER A 76 -14.11 -25.89 -0.88
C SER A 76 -15.32 -25.26 -0.17
N HIS A 77 -15.96 -24.22 -0.74
CA HIS A 77 -17.14 -23.56 -0.18
C HIS A 77 -18.48 -24.28 -0.43
N ARG A 78 -18.49 -25.59 -0.73
CA ARG A 78 -19.74 -26.38 -0.83
C ARG A 78 -20.17 -27.05 0.48
N GLY A 79 -19.41 -26.85 1.57
CA GLY A 79 -19.85 -27.14 2.94
C GLY A 79 -19.75 -25.89 3.81
N PRO A 80 -20.41 -25.83 4.98
CA PRO A 80 -20.26 -24.72 5.92
C PRO A 80 -18.79 -24.62 6.33
N ASN A 81 -18.08 -23.61 5.81
CA ASN A 81 -16.70 -23.36 6.19
C ASN A 81 -16.71 -22.65 7.55
N TRP A 82 -16.66 -23.45 8.62
CA TRP A 82 -16.63 -22.95 10.00
C TRP A 82 -15.48 -21.97 10.26
N GLY A 83 -14.37 -22.08 9.52
CA GLY A 83 -13.25 -21.13 9.59
C GLY A 83 -13.61 -19.74 9.05
N ASP A 84 -14.36 -19.66 7.95
CA ASP A 84 -14.80 -18.37 7.40
C ASP A 84 -15.92 -17.75 8.26
N LEU A 85 -16.84 -18.57 8.77
CA LEU A 85 -17.92 -18.09 9.66
C LEU A 85 -17.38 -17.48 10.96
N MET A 86 -16.37 -18.10 11.57
CA MET A 86 -15.75 -17.57 12.78
C MET A 86 -14.94 -16.31 12.49
N TRP A 87 -14.23 -16.28 11.35
CA TRP A 87 -13.51 -15.09 10.91
C TRP A 87 -14.44 -13.92 10.60
N GLU A 88 -15.54 -14.15 9.90
CA GLU A 88 -16.55 -13.13 9.59
C GLU A 88 -17.25 -12.62 10.85
N ALA A 89 -17.53 -13.50 11.81
CA ALA A 89 -18.11 -13.12 13.11
C ALA A 89 -17.15 -12.26 13.92
N GLU A 90 -15.89 -12.67 14.06
CA GLU A 90 -14.84 -11.88 14.72
C GLU A 90 -14.61 -10.53 14.01
N GLN A 91 -14.65 -10.54 12.67
CA GLN A 91 -14.50 -9.33 11.88
C GLN A 91 -15.72 -8.40 12.03
N ALA A 92 -16.92 -8.94 12.17
CA ALA A 92 -18.12 -8.16 12.46
C ALA A 92 -18.07 -7.54 13.87
N GLU A 93 -17.60 -8.28 14.87
CA GLU A 93 -17.45 -7.77 16.24
C GLU A 93 -16.38 -6.69 16.34
N THR A 94 -15.22 -6.91 15.71
CA THR A 94 -14.17 -5.89 15.66
C THR A 94 -14.63 -4.65 14.93
N ASN A 95 -15.34 -4.77 13.80
CA ASN A 95 -15.92 -3.63 13.10
C ASN A 95 -16.94 -2.86 13.97
N LYS A 96 -17.80 -3.56 14.72
CA LYS A 96 -18.71 -2.92 15.69
C LYS A 96 -17.93 -2.11 16.71
N LEU A 97 -16.87 -2.68 17.29
CA LEU A 97 -16.02 -1.99 18.27
C LEU A 97 -15.23 -0.82 17.64
N VAL A 98 -14.86 -0.89 16.36
CA VAL A 98 -14.15 0.19 15.66
C VAL A 98 -15.07 1.37 15.34
N THR A 99 -16.32 1.09 15.02
CA THR A 99 -17.33 2.11 14.64
C THR A 99 -18.13 2.65 15.81
N MET A 100 -18.07 1.98 16.96
CA MET A 100 -18.74 2.40 18.19
C MET A 100 -18.34 3.81 18.61
N ASP A 101 -19.29 4.58 19.16
CA ASP A 101 -18.98 5.88 19.74
C ASP A 101 -17.95 5.78 20.89
N GLU A 102 -17.09 6.79 21.01
CA GLU A 102 -15.96 6.75 21.96
C GLU A 102 -16.45 6.69 23.42
N HIS A 103 -17.55 7.36 23.75
CA HIS A 103 -18.11 7.31 25.11
C HIS A 103 -18.54 5.88 25.46
N THR A 104 -19.28 5.23 24.56
CA THR A 104 -19.77 3.86 24.73
C THR A 104 -18.61 2.85 24.77
N TYR A 105 -17.61 3.01 23.90
CA TYR A 105 -16.43 2.15 23.88
C TYR A 105 -15.60 2.29 25.17
N SER A 106 -15.43 3.51 25.68
CA SER A 106 -14.73 3.74 26.95
C SER A 106 -15.45 3.12 28.15
N ALA A 107 -16.78 3.19 28.19
CA ALA A 107 -17.60 2.59 29.23
C ALA A 107 -17.50 1.06 29.21
N LEU A 108 -17.55 0.45 28.01
CA LEU A 108 -17.38 -0.99 27.83
C LEU A 108 -16.02 -1.48 28.35
N ARG A 109 -14.94 -0.76 28.01
CA ARG A 109 -13.59 -1.09 28.53
C ARG A 109 -13.56 -1.05 30.05
N ARG A 110 -14.09 0.03 30.67
CA ARG A 110 -14.13 0.16 32.13
C ARG A 110 -14.92 -0.97 32.80
N ALA A 111 -16.05 -1.37 32.22
CA ALA A 111 -16.84 -2.49 32.71
C ALA A 111 -16.06 -3.81 32.68
N GLN A 112 -15.40 -4.12 31.55
CA GLN A 112 -14.58 -5.33 31.44
C GLN A 112 -13.38 -5.34 32.39
N ILE A 113 -12.73 -4.19 32.63
CA ILE A 113 -11.68 -4.10 33.68
C ILE A 113 -12.26 -4.44 35.05
N ALA A 114 -13.43 -3.89 35.38
CA ALA A 114 -14.08 -4.11 36.67
C ALA A 114 -14.43 -5.59 36.87
N GLU A 115 -14.95 -6.26 35.83
CA GLU A 115 -15.23 -7.71 35.86
C GLU A 115 -13.98 -8.54 36.07
N TYR A 116 -12.90 -8.26 35.31
CA TYR A 116 -11.64 -9.00 35.47
C TYR A 116 -11.04 -8.82 36.86
N LYS A 117 -11.10 -7.59 37.41
CA LYS A 117 -10.66 -7.31 38.78
C LYS A 117 -11.53 -8.02 39.83
N ALA A 118 -12.85 -8.05 39.65
CA ALA A 118 -13.76 -8.71 40.58
C ALA A 118 -13.50 -10.22 40.68
N VAL A 119 -13.07 -10.85 39.59
CA VAL A 119 -12.72 -12.29 39.55
C VAL A 119 -11.24 -12.55 39.89
N GLY A 120 -10.46 -11.50 40.20
CA GLY A 120 -9.03 -11.63 40.53
C GLY A 120 -8.16 -12.07 39.36
N ARG A 121 -8.60 -11.83 38.12
CA ARG A 121 -7.86 -12.18 36.89
C ARG A 121 -6.91 -11.06 36.49
N ASP A 122 -5.81 -11.44 35.84
CA ASP A 122 -4.89 -10.47 35.23
C ASP A 122 -5.57 -9.72 34.08
N ILE A 123 -5.39 -8.40 34.07
CA ILE A 123 -5.99 -7.45 33.13
C ILE A 123 -5.06 -7.23 31.94
N LEU A 124 -3.77 -7.57 32.04
CA LEU A 124 -2.78 -7.34 30.98
C LEU A 124 -3.18 -7.97 29.63
N PRO A 125 -3.72 -9.21 29.57
CA PRO A 125 -4.18 -9.78 28.30
C PRO A 125 -5.31 -8.96 27.65
N LEU A 126 -6.20 -8.40 28.46
CA LEU A 126 -7.33 -7.58 28.02
C LEU A 126 -6.85 -6.21 27.47
N ILE A 127 -5.87 -5.60 28.12
CA ILE A 127 -5.26 -4.35 27.63
C ILE A 127 -4.55 -4.59 26.28
N ARG A 128 -3.89 -5.74 26.13
CA ARG A 128 -3.20 -6.12 24.89
C ARG A 128 -4.15 -6.37 23.72
N SER A 129 -5.35 -6.92 23.97
CA SER A 129 -6.34 -7.07 22.88
C SER A 129 -6.91 -5.71 22.45
N TRP A 130 -7.12 -4.78 23.38
CA TRP A 130 -7.58 -3.43 23.05
C TRP A 130 -6.56 -2.58 22.31
N SER A 131 -5.25 -2.79 22.49
CA SER A 131 -4.26 -2.00 21.74
C SER A 131 -4.41 -2.19 20.24
N HIS A 132 -4.76 -3.40 19.79
CA HIS A 132 -5.04 -3.66 18.39
C HIS A 132 -6.30 -2.93 17.92
N ILE A 133 -7.40 -3.01 18.68
CA ILE A 133 -8.67 -2.33 18.33
C ILE A 133 -8.50 -0.81 18.31
N ASN A 134 -7.76 -0.23 19.25
CA ASN A 134 -7.47 1.21 19.28
C ASN A 134 -6.71 1.65 18.02
N SER A 135 -5.73 0.86 17.56
CA SER A 135 -5.00 1.17 16.33
C SER A 135 -5.92 1.21 15.10
N LEU A 136 -6.90 0.29 15.01
CA LEU A 136 -7.90 0.28 13.94
C LEU A 136 -8.86 1.46 14.04
N ARG A 137 -9.25 1.88 15.25
CA ARG A 137 -10.06 3.07 15.49
C ARG A 137 -9.34 4.35 15.06
N ASP A 138 -8.05 4.48 15.38
CA ASP A 138 -7.24 5.62 14.98
C ASP A 138 -7.10 5.72 13.45
N GLU A 139 -6.89 4.59 12.78
CA GLU A 139 -6.86 4.53 11.32
C GLU A 139 -8.21 4.89 10.70
N PHE A 140 -9.31 4.38 11.27
CA PHE A 140 -10.66 4.70 10.81
C PHE A 140 -10.94 6.20 10.95
N ALA A 141 -10.63 6.79 12.11
CA ALA A 141 -10.79 8.21 12.36
C ALA A 141 -9.99 9.05 11.34
N ARG A 142 -8.71 8.70 11.08
CA ARG A 142 -7.88 9.36 10.06
C ARG A 142 -8.46 9.26 8.65
N LYS A 143 -8.99 8.09 8.27
CA LYS A 143 -9.63 7.91 6.96
C LYS A 143 -10.90 8.74 6.83
N THR A 144 -11.73 8.77 7.88
CA THR A 144 -12.96 9.57 7.86
C THR A 144 -12.68 11.07 7.75
N THR A 145 -11.68 11.60 8.45
CA THR A 145 -11.31 13.01 8.35
C THR A 145 -10.72 13.35 6.99
N LEU A 146 -9.83 12.51 6.45
CA LEU A 146 -9.28 12.71 5.10
C LEU A 146 -10.38 12.68 4.03
N ASN A 147 -11.30 11.73 4.10
CA ASN A 147 -12.43 11.65 3.18
C ASN A 147 -13.34 12.87 3.29
N ALA A 148 -13.60 13.36 4.50
CA ALA A 148 -14.40 14.57 4.71
C ALA A 148 -13.72 15.81 4.09
N VAL A 149 -12.40 15.94 4.22
CA VAL A 149 -11.62 17.03 3.61
C VAL A 149 -11.65 16.93 2.08
N GLN A 150 -11.44 15.74 1.52
CA GLN A 150 -11.49 15.52 0.07
C GLN A 150 -12.89 15.79 -0.49
N LEU A 151 -13.93 15.32 0.18
CA LEU A 151 -15.31 15.61 -0.20
C LEU A 151 -15.60 17.11 -0.15
N ALA A 152 -15.17 17.82 0.90
CA ALA A 152 -15.32 19.26 0.99
C ALA A 152 -14.60 20.00 -0.13
N GLN A 153 -13.40 19.56 -0.52
CA GLN A 153 -12.67 20.11 -1.67
C GLN A 153 -13.41 19.88 -2.99
N VAL A 154 -13.88 18.66 -3.25
CA VAL A 154 -14.67 18.33 -4.44
C VAL A 154 -15.96 19.18 -4.48
N TRP A 155 -16.66 19.31 -3.36
CA TRP A 155 -17.86 20.15 -3.29
C TRP A 155 -17.55 21.63 -3.52
N ALA A 156 -16.43 22.15 -3.03
CA ALA A 156 -16.00 23.53 -3.30
C ALA A 156 -15.69 23.77 -4.80
N GLU A 157 -15.14 22.78 -5.50
CA GLU A 157 -14.86 22.86 -6.94
C GLU A 157 -16.12 22.71 -7.82
N VAL A 158 -17.10 21.93 -7.36
CA VAL A 158 -18.33 21.61 -8.09
C VAL A 158 -19.44 22.64 -7.82
N ALA A 159 -19.59 23.13 -6.58
CA ALA A 159 -20.63 24.09 -6.19
C ALA A 159 -20.75 25.34 -7.11
N PRO A 160 -19.66 26.01 -7.55
CA PRO A 160 -19.77 27.15 -8.47
C PRO A 160 -20.15 26.74 -9.91
N LYS A 161 -20.00 25.46 -10.29
CA LYS A 161 -20.34 24.94 -11.63
C LYS A 161 -21.78 24.42 -11.72
N VAL A 162 -22.41 24.11 -10.60
CA VAL A 162 -23.79 23.59 -10.51
C VAL A 162 -24.78 24.69 -10.12
N HIS A 163 -24.53 25.93 -10.56
CA HIS A 163 -25.60 26.92 -10.63
C HIS A 163 -26.58 26.45 -11.70
N ASN A 164 -27.54 25.65 -11.26
CA ASN A 164 -28.68 25.22 -12.04
C ASN A 164 -29.45 26.50 -12.42
N LYS A 165 -29.15 27.06 -13.60
CA LYS A 165 -29.90 28.16 -14.23
C LYS A 165 -31.25 27.64 -14.72
N GLN A 166 -31.91 26.79 -13.95
CA GLN A 166 -33.30 26.44 -14.15
C GLN A 166 -34.10 27.70 -13.88
N ARG A 167 -34.42 28.41 -14.98
CA ARG A 167 -35.42 29.47 -14.95
C ARG A 167 -36.69 28.85 -14.32
N PRO A 168 -37.33 29.53 -13.35
CA PRO A 168 -38.57 29.03 -12.80
C PRO A 168 -39.54 28.78 -13.96
N ALA A 169 -40.14 27.59 -13.99
CA ALA A 169 -41.12 27.24 -15.01
C ALA A 169 -42.20 28.33 -15.02
N GLN A 170 -42.42 28.98 -16.17
CA GLN A 170 -43.52 29.91 -16.32
C GLN A 170 -44.81 29.14 -16.08
N VAL A 171 -45.43 29.38 -14.93
CA VAL A 171 -46.77 28.91 -14.62
C VAL A 171 -47.70 29.60 -15.62
N ARG A 172 -47.99 28.91 -16.73
CA ARG A 172 -49.10 29.30 -17.62
C ARG A 172 -50.37 29.22 -16.78
N ARG A 173 -50.90 30.38 -16.37
CA ARG A 173 -52.25 30.48 -15.82
C ARG A 173 -53.22 30.04 -16.91
N ASN A 174 -53.62 28.78 -16.86
CA ASN A 174 -54.74 28.28 -17.63
C ASN A 174 -56.00 29.01 -17.14
N ARG A 175 -56.50 29.92 -17.96
CA ARG A 175 -57.80 30.58 -17.78
C ARG A 175 -58.85 29.65 -18.40
N PHE A 176 -59.17 28.57 -17.71
CA PHE A 176 -60.28 27.69 -18.09
C PHE A 176 -61.16 27.45 -16.85
N ALA A 177 -62.32 28.12 -16.90
CA ALA A 177 -63.62 27.81 -16.32
C ALA A 177 -63.71 27.20 -14.91
N MET A 178 -64.42 27.91 -14.03
CA MET A 178 -65.56 27.30 -13.33
C MET A 178 -66.57 28.39 -13.00
N ASP A 179 -67.59 28.50 -13.86
CA ASP A 179 -68.94 28.83 -13.39
C ASP A 179 -69.38 27.68 -12.48
N SER A 180 -69.78 28.01 -11.24
CA SER A 180 -70.74 27.22 -10.48
C SER A 180 -71.20 28.03 -9.27
N ASP A 181 -72.41 28.56 -9.39
CA ASP A 181 -73.44 28.84 -8.39
C ASP A 181 -73.02 29.20 -6.96
N SER A 182 -73.38 30.42 -6.54
CA SER A 182 -73.91 30.72 -5.19
C SER A 182 -74.62 32.08 -5.19
N GLU A 183 -75.91 32.03 -4.82
CA GLU A 183 -76.92 33.10 -4.58
C GLU A 183 -77.89 33.45 -5.71
#